data_AF-A0A086A2Y9-F1
#
_entry.id   AF-A0A086A2Y9-F1
#
_cell.length_a   1.000
_cell.length_b   1.000
_cell.length_c   1.000
_cell.angle_alpha   90.00
_cell.angle_beta   90.00
_cell.angle_gamma   90.00
#
_symmetry.space_group_name_H-M   'P 1'
#
loop_
_entity.id
_entity.type
_entity.pdbx_description
1 polymer ?
#
loop_
_entity_poly.entity_id
_entity_poly.type
_entity_poly.pdbx_seq_one_letter_code
_entity_poly.pdbx_strand_id
1 'polypeptide(L)'
;MKKVTLFIAFFLTSTIIFSQTTSRVLSKTETQNLSNEFENIPYPIYKAYEYKDKDGIYNVLLCENQTKIIKSDSLNNKIMAIAMLNDHGGFVEKWSIKDEIISTNDVEFPETSIWFWSKYSSFKDIDGDGKIDPIIVYGSKSNDGEISRVKIFTIYKGIKYGIRAVECSLDDCRTFKKDDSIKTLPKKIQTYLDALLNKMRKEQNVLLKNG
;
A
#
# COMPACT_ATOMS: atom_id res chain seq x y z
N MET A 1 -69.84 23.39 10.61
CA MET A 1 -68.67 24.09 10.05
C MET A 1 -67.41 23.33 10.41
N LYS A 2 -66.60 22.98 9.39
CA LYS A 2 -65.19 22.57 9.36
C LYS A 2 -64.69 21.48 10.34
N LYS A 3 -64.53 20.26 9.80
CA LYS A 3 -63.59 19.24 10.30
C LYS A 3 -62.19 19.64 9.83
N VAL A 4 -61.24 19.79 10.76
CA VAL A 4 -59.82 20.03 10.46
C VAL A 4 -59.10 18.70 10.57
N THR A 5 -58.70 18.13 9.44
CA THR A 5 -57.86 16.92 9.40
C THR A 5 -56.41 17.37 9.34
N LEU A 6 -55.66 17.15 10.41
CA LEU A 6 -54.23 17.45 10.50
C LEU A 6 -53.44 16.28 9.88
N PHE A 7 -52.89 16.50 8.68
CA PHE A 7 -51.97 15.56 8.04
C PHE A 7 -50.54 15.83 8.52
N ILE A 8 -49.97 14.92 9.32
CA ILE A 8 -48.55 14.96 9.73
C ILE A 8 -47.74 14.22 8.67
N ALA A 9 -47.05 14.95 7.80
CA ALA A 9 -46.07 14.40 6.87
C ALA A 9 -44.75 14.17 7.61
N PHE A 10 -44.47 12.91 7.98
CA PHE A 10 -43.19 12.51 8.54
C PHE A 10 -42.15 12.42 7.41
N PHE A 11 -41.40 13.50 7.19
CA PHE A 11 -40.21 13.47 6.33
C PHE A 11 -39.18 12.55 7.00
N LEU A 12 -39.09 11.31 6.51
CA LEU A 12 -37.96 10.41 6.76
C LEU A 12 -36.72 11.01 6.08
N THR A 13 -36.07 11.97 6.73
CA THR A 13 -34.71 12.34 6.34
C THR A 13 -33.80 11.20 6.78
N SER A 14 -33.55 10.26 5.88
CA SER A 14 -32.44 9.32 6.02
C SER A 14 -31.16 10.14 6.16
N THR A 15 -30.67 10.28 7.38
CA THR A 15 -29.34 10.83 7.64
C THR A 15 -28.36 9.85 7.04
N ILE A 16 -27.83 10.18 5.86
CA ILE A 16 -26.66 9.49 5.31
C ILE A 16 -25.52 9.89 6.24
N ILE A 17 -25.28 9.07 7.26
CA ILE A 17 -24.07 9.16 8.08
C ILE A 17 -22.95 8.74 7.15
N PHE A 18 -22.29 9.72 6.52
CA PHE A 18 -21.04 9.46 5.82
C PHE A 18 -20.04 8.94 6.85
N SER A 19 -19.70 7.66 6.77
CA SER A 19 -18.58 7.11 7.52
C SER A 19 -17.32 7.85 7.08
N GLN A 20 -16.80 8.71 7.94
CA GLN A 20 -15.58 9.46 7.64
C GLN A 20 -14.39 8.50 7.72
N THR A 21 -13.79 8.20 6.57
CA THR A 21 -12.52 7.50 6.52
C THR A 21 -11.38 8.46 6.86
N THR A 22 -10.44 8.03 7.69
CA THR A 22 -9.26 8.84 8.04
C THR A 22 -7.99 8.01 7.90
N SER A 23 -6.87 8.68 7.62
CA SER A 23 -5.55 8.03 7.57
C SER A 23 -4.49 8.99 8.07
N ARG A 24 -3.52 8.49 8.84
CA ARG A 24 -2.39 9.28 9.33
C ARG A 24 -1.12 8.42 9.45
N VAL A 25 0.02 9.09 9.40
CA VAL A 25 1.31 8.47 9.75
C VAL A 25 1.44 8.46 11.27
N LEU A 26 1.89 7.35 11.84
CA LEU A 26 2.15 7.23 13.26
C LEU A 26 3.48 7.89 13.63
N SER A 27 3.54 8.48 14.83
CA SER A 27 4.77 9.00 15.41
C SER A 27 5.75 7.88 15.76
N LYS A 28 7.00 8.25 16.06
CA LYS A 28 8.01 7.29 16.52
C LYS A 28 7.57 6.56 17.80
N THR A 29 6.98 7.28 18.75
CA THR A 29 6.51 6.69 20.01
C THR A 29 5.36 5.70 19.77
N GLU A 30 4.37 6.07 18.96
CA GLU A 30 3.27 5.16 18.60
C GLU A 30 3.79 3.92 17.86
N THR A 31 4.74 4.10 16.95
CA THR A 31 5.37 3.00 16.21
C THR A 31 6.12 2.04 17.15
N GLN A 32 6.85 2.57 18.15
CA GLN A 32 7.56 1.76 19.13
C GLN A 32 6.60 0.99 20.04
N ASN A 33 5.52 1.62 20.48
CA ASN A 33 4.49 0.96 21.29
C ASN A 33 3.87 -0.21 20.53
N LEU A 34 3.50 0.02 19.26
CA LEU A 34 3.04 -1.05 18.38
C LEU A 34 4.07 -2.16 18.27
N SER A 35 5.35 -1.85 18.03
CA SER A 35 6.39 -2.87 17.96
C SER A 35 6.49 -3.74 19.21
N ASN A 36 6.16 -3.21 20.39
CA ASN A 36 6.18 -3.97 21.64
C ASN A 36 4.92 -4.83 21.82
N GLU A 37 3.80 -4.42 21.24
CA GLU A 37 2.53 -5.18 21.26
C GLU A 37 2.54 -6.35 20.26
N PHE A 38 3.46 -6.34 19.27
CA PHE A 38 3.54 -7.36 18.23
C PHE A 38 4.78 -8.26 18.40
N GLU A 39 4.58 -9.45 18.97
CA GLU A 39 5.66 -10.41 19.25
C GLU A 39 6.36 -10.98 17.99
N ASN A 40 5.78 -10.83 16.79
CA ASN A 40 6.23 -11.52 15.56
C ASN A 40 6.57 -10.59 14.38
N ILE A 41 7.00 -9.35 14.61
CA ILE A 41 7.51 -8.49 13.53
C ILE A 41 8.98 -8.86 13.24
N PRO A 42 9.30 -9.44 12.07
CA PRO A 42 10.64 -9.98 11.83
C PRO A 42 11.70 -8.92 11.53
N TYR A 43 11.30 -7.68 11.22
CA TYR A 43 12.19 -6.60 10.79
C TYR A 43 11.82 -5.27 11.47
N PRO A 44 12.78 -4.33 11.65
CA PRO A 44 12.48 -2.99 12.15
C PRO A 44 11.36 -2.30 11.36
N ILE A 45 10.47 -1.61 12.06
CA ILE A 45 9.41 -0.81 11.44
C ILE A 45 10.04 0.48 10.90
N TYR A 46 10.14 0.59 9.58
CA TYR A 46 10.58 1.81 8.89
C TYR A 46 9.50 2.90 8.98
N LYS A 47 8.23 2.52 8.84
CA LYS A 47 7.10 3.45 8.87
C LYS A 47 5.81 2.75 9.26
N ALA A 48 4.95 3.44 10.00
CA ALA A 48 3.63 2.93 10.34
C ALA A 48 2.53 3.96 10.04
N TYR A 49 1.36 3.43 9.71
CA TYR A 49 0.15 4.21 9.40
C TYR A 49 -1.01 3.67 10.21
N GLU A 50 -1.90 4.56 10.62
CA GLU A 50 -3.21 4.20 11.13
C GLU A 50 -4.25 4.71 10.15
N TYR A 51 -5.22 3.86 9.79
CA TYR A 51 -6.41 4.30 9.09
C TYR A 51 -7.67 3.77 9.74
N LYS A 52 -8.74 4.54 9.63
CA LYS A 52 -10.08 4.14 10.06
C LYS A 52 -10.98 4.07 8.84
N ASP A 53 -11.71 2.97 8.73
CA ASP A 53 -12.74 2.78 7.72
C ASP A 53 -14.02 2.20 8.36
N LYS A 54 -15.00 1.79 7.54
CA LYS A 54 -16.25 1.24 8.07
C LYS A 54 -16.11 -0.13 8.76
N ASP A 55 -15.02 -0.85 8.52
CA ASP A 55 -14.74 -2.15 9.14
C ASP A 55 -13.95 -2.00 10.45
N GLY A 56 -13.27 -0.87 10.68
CA GLY A 56 -12.65 -0.55 11.96
C GLY A 56 -11.37 0.30 11.85
N ILE A 57 -10.50 0.17 12.86
CA ILE A 57 -9.21 0.88 12.91
C ILE A 57 -8.10 -0.11 12.58
N TYR A 58 -7.28 0.25 11.62
CA TYR A 58 -6.19 -0.57 11.11
C TYR A 58 -4.85 0.10 11.35
N ASN A 59 -3.86 -0.70 11.71
CA ASN A 59 -2.46 -0.31 11.71
C ASN A 59 -1.74 -1.01 10.57
N VAL A 60 -1.03 -0.25 9.74
CA VAL A 60 -0.17 -0.77 8.67
C VAL A 60 1.28 -0.50 9.00
N LEU A 61 2.05 -1.57 9.09
CA LEU A 61 3.48 -1.51 9.39
C LEU A 61 4.27 -1.82 8.13
N LEU A 62 5.18 -0.92 7.78
CA LEU A 62 6.16 -1.08 6.71
C LEU A 62 7.50 -1.38 7.37
N CYS A 63 7.96 -2.63 7.24
CA CYS A 63 9.16 -3.13 7.89
C CYS A 63 10.24 -3.46 6.87
N GLU A 64 11.47 -3.01 7.13
CA GLU A 64 12.61 -3.18 6.21
C GLU A 64 13.79 -3.81 6.97
N ASN A 65 14.35 -4.88 6.41
CA ASN A 65 15.43 -5.61 7.05
C ASN A 65 16.78 -4.90 6.84
N GLN A 66 17.22 -4.12 7.82
CA GLN A 66 18.47 -3.33 7.76
C GLN A 66 19.72 -4.21 7.95
N THR A 67 20.08 -5.00 6.92
CA THR A 67 21.15 -6.01 7.06
C THR A 67 22.57 -5.47 7.07
N LYS A 68 22.87 -4.36 6.37
CA LYS A 68 24.20 -3.72 6.38
C LYS A 68 24.09 -2.21 6.14
N ILE A 69 24.85 -1.39 6.85
CA ILE A 69 25.06 0.02 6.53
C ILE A 69 26.36 0.13 5.75
N ILE A 70 26.32 0.54 4.48
CA ILE A 70 27.51 0.80 3.66
C ILE A 70 27.45 2.25 3.20
N LYS A 71 28.48 3.04 3.52
CA LYS A 71 28.60 4.46 3.11
C LYS A 71 27.33 5.30 3.37
N SER A 72 26.73 5.12 4.56
CA SER A 72 25.52 5.81 5.02
C SER A 72 24.19 5.38 4.37
N ASP A 73 24.21 4.36 3.52
CA ASP A 73 23.00 3.71 2.98
C ASP A 73 22.76 2.36 3.68
N SER A 74 21.54 2.16 4.20
CA SER A 74 21.09 0.84 4.66
C SER A 74 20.75 -0.03 3.45
N LEU A 75 21.42 -1.18 3.33
CA LEU A 75 21.08 -2.22 2.37
C LEU A 75 20.05 -3.16 2.99
N ASN A 76 18.82 -3.04 2.47
CA ASN A 76 17.70 -3.84 2.87
C ASN A 76 17.58 -5.04 1.93
N ASN A 77 17.59 -6.26 2.44
CA ASN A 77 17.44 -7.44 1.59
C ASN A 77 16.02 -8.04 1.62
N LYS A 78 15.19 -7.65 2.59
CA LYS A 78 13.83 -8.13 2.79
C LYS A 78 12.94 -6.99 3.25
N ILE A 79 11.69 -7.02 2.82
CA ILE A 79 10.64 -6.11 3.28
C ILE A 79 9.39 -6.88 3.68
N MET A 80 8.61 -6.27 4.56
CA MET A 80 7.27 -6.72 4.93
C MET A 80 6.34 -5.53 5.09
N ALA A 81 5.18 -5.55 4.44
CA ALA A 81 4.05 -4.71 4.80
C ALA A 81 2.98 -5.59 5.43
N ILE A 82 2.44 -5.21 6.58
CA ILE A 82 1.39 -5.95 7.27
C ILE A 82 0.31 -4.98 7.73
N ALA A 83 -0.96 -5.34 7.53
CA ALA A 83 -2.09 -4.62 8.08
C ALA A 83 -2.82 -5.45 9.13
N MET A 84 -3.05 -4.82 10.26
CA MET A 84 -3.70 -5.39 11.42
C MET A 84 -4.96 -4.59 11.74
N LEU A 85 -6.09 -5.27 11.95
CA LEU A 85 -7.29 -4.67 12.52
C LEU A 85 -7.17 -4.69 14.05
N ASN A 86 -7.41 -3.55 14.69
CA ASN A 86 -7.56 -3.48 16.15
C ASN A 86 -8.97 -3.94 16.52
N ASP A 87 -9.07 -5.07 17.22
CA ASP A 87 -10.32 -5.68 17.63
C ASP A 87 -10.34 -5.91 19.15
N HIS A 88 -10.90 -4.94 19.90
CA HIS A 88 -11.33 -4.90 21.33
C HIS A 88 -10.62 -5.77 22.39
N GLY A 89 -9.45 -6.33 22.09
CA GLY A 89 -8.78 -7.40 22.82
C GLY A 89 -7.52 -7.93 22.12
N GLY A 90 -7.19 -7.44 20.91
CA GLY A 90 -5.94 -7.72 20.24
C GLY A 90 -5.91 -7.25 18.79
N PHE A 91 -4.94 -7.76 18.04
CA PHE A 91 -4.76 -7.44 16.63
C PHE A 91 -4.97 -8.66 15.75
N VAL A 92 -5.72 -8.47 14.67
CA VAL A 92 -5.97 -9.52 13.66
C VAL A 92 -5.30 -9.13 12.35
N GLU A 93 -4.38 -9.97 11.85
CA GLU A 93 -3.80 -9.77 10.52
C GLU A 93 -4.88 -9.86 9.44
N LYS A 94 -4.94 -8.85 8.58
CA LYS A 94 -5.88 -8.78 7.46
C LYS A 94 -5.21 -9.04 6.13
N TRP A 95 -3.98 -8.56 5.97
CA TRP A 95 -3.16 -8.87 4.82
C TRP A 95 -1.69 -8.59 5.12
N SER A 96 -0.82 -9.29 4.39
CA SER A 96 0.61 -9.00 4.36
C SER A 96 1.19 -9.13 2.95
N ILE A 97 2.29 -8.41 2.73
CA ILE A 97 3.13 -8.44 1.53
C ILE A 97 4.56 -8.64 2.02
N LYS A 98 5.24 -9.66 1.50
CA LYS A 98 6.66 -9.94 1.78
C LYS A 98 7.40 -10.04 0.46
N ASP A 99 8.62 -9.50 0.40
CA ASP A 99 9.49 -9.63 -0.76
C ASP A 99 10.95 -9.56 -0.33
N GLU A 100 11.82 -10.06 -1.18
CA GLU A 100 13.26 -10.08 -0.96
C GLU A 100 14.01 -9.77 -2.26
N ILE A 101 15.27 -9.38 -2.12
CA ILE A 101 16.15 -9.15 -3.27
C ILE A 101 16.40 -10.45 -4.04
N ILE A 102 16.59 -10.33 -5.35
CA ILE A 102 17.08 -11.41 -6.20
C ILE A 102 18.60 -11.34 -6.20
N SER A 103 19.25 -12.23 -5.43
CA SER A 103 20.69 -12.16 -5.12
C SER A 103 21.55 -13.27 -5.74
N THR A 104 21.05 -14.02 -6.74
CA THR A 104 21.80 -15.16 -7.30
C THR A 104 22.71 -14.75 -8.46
N ASN A 105 23.75 -15.55 -8.69
CA ASN A 105 24.61 -15.50 -9.87
C ASN A 105 23.87 -15.90 -11.17
N ASP A 106 22.57 -16.22 -11.10
CA ASP A 106 21.75 -16.75 -12.19
C ASP A 106 20.94 -15.66 -12.92
N VAL A 107 21.02 -14.41 -12.47
CA VAL A 107 20.40 -13.27 -13.12
C VAL A 107 21.46 -12.26 -13.52
N GLU A 108 21.34 -11.75 -14.73
CA GLU A 108 22.27 -10.79 -15.34
C GLU A 108 22.44 -9.51 -14.51
N PHE A 109 21.42 -9.15 -13.73
CA PHE A 109 21.40 -7.94 -12.89
C PHE A 109 20.95 -8.27 -11.45
N PRO A 110 21.87 -8.68 -10.56
CA PRO A 110 21.55 -8.95 -9.17
C PRO A 110 21.20 -7.67 -8.41
N GLU A 111 20.27 -7.80 -7.46
CA GLU A 111 19.75 -6.70 -6.67
C GLU A 111 20.54 -6.52 -5.36
N THR A 112 20.73 -5.27 -4.94
CA THR A 112 21.48 -4.93 -3.73
C THR A 112 20.63 -4.43 -2.58
N SER A 113 19.48 -3.82 -2.88
CA SER A 113 18.59 -3.29 -1.86
C SER A 113 17.15 -3.28 -2.35
N ILE A 114 16.19 -3.45 -1.43
CA ILE A 114 14.74 -3.35 -1.63
C ILE A 114 14.10 -2.51 -0.52
N TRP A 115 13.24 -1.55 -0.86
CA TRP A 115 12.65 -0.64 0.12
C TRP A 115 11.27 -0.11 -0.31
N PHE A 116 10.49 0.34 0.66
CA PHE A 116 9.17 0.95 0.43
C PHE A 116 9.29 2.36 -0.10
N TRP A 117 8.57 2.63 -1.18
CA TRP A 117 8.46 3.98 -1.73
C TRP A 117 7.26 4.67 -1.09
N SER A 118 7.34 4.95 0.21
CA SER A 118 6.22 5.44 1.02
C SER A 118 5.58 6.75 0.53
N LYS A 119 6.27 7.51 -0.34
CA LYS A 119 5.74 8.68 -1.06
C LYS A 119 4.63 8.31 -2.07
N TYR A 120 4.68 7.12 -2.65
CA TYR A 120 3.74 6.60 -3.64
C TYR A 120 2.71 5.64 -3.04
N SER A 121 2.96 5.14 -1.82
CA SER A 121 1.96 4.39 -1.05
C SER A 121 0.81 5.29 -0.58
N SER A 122 -0.39 4.74 -0.44
CA SER A 122 -1.59 5.47 -0.04
C SER A 122 -2.55 4.63 0.79
N PHE A 123 -3.33 5.29 1.64
CA PHE A 123 -4.36 4.68 2.49
C PHE A 123 -5.59 5.59 2.44
N LYS A 124 -6.31 5.57 1.32
CA LYS A 124 -7.46 6.44 1.06
C LYS A 124 -8.63 5.61 0.55
N ASP A 125 -9.84 6.07 0.80
CA ASP A 125 -11.04 5.56 0.14
C ASP A 125 -11.11 6.18 -1.26
N ILE A 126 -10.65 5.43 -2.26
CA ILE A 126 -10.49 5.92 -3.64
C ILE A 126 -11.81 5.76 -4.39
N ASP A 127 -12.58 4.70 -4.13
CA ASP A 127 -13.85 4.48 -4.81
C ASP A 127 -15.04 5.21 -4.15
N GLY A 128 -14.92 5.55 -2.86
CA GLY A 128 -15.92 6.25 -2.05
C GLY A 128 -16.91 5.30 -1.36
N ASP A 129 -16.58 4.01 -1.19
CA ASP A 129 -17.46 3.01 -0.58
C ASP A 129 -17.37 2.94 0.96
N GLY A 130 -16.54 3.80 1.57
CA GLY A 130 -16.28 3.85 3.00
C GLY A 130 -15.27 2.82 3.50
N LYS A 131 -14.64 2.03 2.61
CA LYS A 131 -13.45 1.23 2.90
C LYS A 131 -12.21 1.93 2.37
N ILE A 132 -11.11 1.81 3.08
CA ILE A 132 -9.83 2.28 2.56
C ILE A 132 -9.32 1.28 1.51
N ASP A 133 -8.68 1.81 0.46
CA ASP A 133 -8.02 1.07 -0.60
C ASP A 133 -6.49 1.21 -0.43
N PRO A 134 -5.83 0.39 0.40
CA PRO A 134 -4.39 0.47 0.58
C PRO A 134 -3.66 0.29 -0.75
N ILE A 135 -2.70 1.15 -1.01
CA ILE A 135 -1.73 1.05 -2.10
C ILE A 135 -0.35 1.00 -1.48
N ILE A 136 0.37 -0.08 -1.75
CA ILE A 136 1.73 -0.31 -1.26
C ILE A 136 2.66 -0.32 -2.46
N VAL A 137 3.64 0.59 -2.46
CA VAL A 137 4.66 0.67 -3.50
C VAL A 137 6.03 0.40 -2.89
N TYR A 138 6.81 -0.42 -3.58
CA TYR A 138 8.20 -0.65 -3.25
C TYR A 138 8.99 -0.94 -4.52
N GLY A 139 10.31 -0.83 -4.40
CA GLY A 139 11.23 -1.16 -5.48
C GLY A 139 12.56 -1.67 -4.96
N SER A 140 13.37 -2.13 -5.89
CA SER A 140 14.74 -2.59 -5.66
C SER A 140 15.73 -1.83 -6.54
N LYS A 141 17.00 -1.86 -6.16
CA LYS A 141 18.12 -1.34 -6.97
C LYS A 141 19.16 -2.41 -7.25
N SER A 142 19.84 -2.28 -8.38
CA SER A 142 20.97 -3.12 -8.79
C SER A 142 22.27 -2.71 -8.10
N ASN A 143 23.38 -3.37 -8.43
CA ASN A 143 24.72 -2.96 -8.05
C ASN A 143 25.09 -1.56 -8.55
N ASP A 144 24.57 -1.17 -9.72
CA ASP A 144 24.88 0.11 -10.36
C ASP A 144 24.03 1.27 -9.80
N GLY A 145 23.16 0.99 -8.82
CA GLY A 145 22.27 1.97 -8.19
C GLY A 145 20.99 2.25 -8.98
N GLU A 146 20.86 1.69 -10.19
CA GLU A 146 19.66 1.78 -11.02
C GLU A 146 18.50 0.97 -10.44
N ILE A 147 17.27 1.43 -10.65
CA ILE A 147 16.07 0.70 -10.26
C ILE A 147 15.98 -0.62 -11.05
N SER A 148 15.77 -1.73 -10.35
CA SER A 148 15.67 -3.07 -10.94
C SER A 148 14.24 -3.59 -11.00
N ARG A 149 13.49 -3.47 -9.91
CA ARG A 149 12.07 -3.85 -9.88
C ARG A 149 11.24 -2.75 -9.24
N VAL A 150 10.01 -2.65 -9.71
CA VAL A 150 8.96 -1.85 -9.09
C VAL A 150 7.73 -2.71 -8.94
N LYS A 151 7.15 -2.73 -7.75
CA LYS A 151 5.89 -3.44 -7.49
C LYS A 151 4.91 -2.52 -6.79
N ILE A 152 3.68 -2.56 -7.29
CA ILE A 152 2.54 -1.81 -6.75
C ILE A 152 1.48 -2.84 -6.40
N PHE A 153 1.03 -2.85 -5.15
CA PHE A 153 -0.10 -3.65 -4.72
C PHE A 153 -1.22 -2.73 -4.27
N THR A 154 -2.42 -2.94 -4.79
CA THR A 154 -3.63 -2.43 -4.14
C THR A 154 -4.37 -3.56 -3.46
N ILE A 155 -4.92 -3.29 -2.29
CA ILE A 155 -5.74 -4.22 -1.54
C ILE A 155 -7.17 -3.72 -1.67
N TYR A 156 -8.04 -4.52 -2.29
CA TYR A 156 -9.46 -4.20 -2.43
C TYR A 156 -10.30 -5.34 -1.87
N LYS A 157 -11.08 -5.05 -0.83
CA LYS A 157 -11.95 -6.03 -0.15
C LYS A 157 -11.20 -7.31 0.27
N GLY A 158 -9.98 -7.14 0.78
CA GLY A 158 -9.11 -8.23 1.23
C GLY A 158 -8.36 -8.96 0.11
N ILE A 159 -8.58 -8.63 -1.16
CA ILE A 159 -7.90 -9.23 -2.30
C ILE A 159 -6.74 -8.33 -2.73
N LYS A 160 -5.56 -8.93 -2.96
CA LYS A 160 -4.36 -8.25 -3.45
C LYS A 160 -4.35 -8.22 -4.98
N TYR A 161 -4.10 -7.05 -5.56
CA TYR A 161 -3.95 -6.83 -7.00
C TYR A 161 -2.59 -6.20 -7.27
N GLY A 162 -1.76 -6.86 -8.07
CA GLY A 162 -0.37 -6.49 -8.31
C GLY A 162 -0.11 -5.90 -9.69
N ILE A 163 0.73 -4.87 -9.73
CA ILE A 163 1.45 -4.41 -10.92
C ILE A 163 2.93 -4.64 -10.66
N ARG A 164 3.62 -5.29 -11.59
CA ARG A 164 5.02 -5.68 -11.45
C ARG A 164 5.79 -5.21 -12.67
N ALA A 165 6.90 -4.53 -12.44
CA ALA A 165 7.80 -4.09 -13.49
C ALA A 165 9.23 -4.55 -13.17
N VAL A 166 9.95 -4.95 -14.20
CA VAL A 166 11.41 -5.10 -14.20
C VAL A 166 11.97 -3.99 -15.10
N GLU A 167 12.91 -3.24 -14.55
CA GLU A 167 13.64 -2.16 -15.21
C GLU A 167 15.09 -2.60 -15.42
N CYS A 168 15.66 -2.14 -16.53
CA CYS A 168 17.05 -2.38 -16.92
C CYS A 168 17.42 -1.42 -18.06
N SER A 169 18.69 -1.42 -18.46
CA SER A 169 19.22 -0.52 -19.50
C SER A 169 18.72 -0.88 -20.91
N LEU A 170 18.58 -2.18 -21.22
CA LEU A 170 18.12 -2.66 -22.52
C LEU A 170 16.60 -2.78 -22.58
N ASP A 171 16.03 -2.49 -23.75
CA ASP A 171 14.57 -2.56 -23.92
C ASP A 171 14.01 -3.99 -23.73
N ASP A 172 14.77 -5.01 -24.10
CA ASP A 172 14.33 -6.41 -24.14
C ASP A 172 14.31 -7.10 -22.78
N CYS A 173 15.06 -6.59 -21.79
CA CYS A 173 15.03 -7.13 -20.42
C CYS A 173 13.93 -6.48 -19.56
N ARG A 174 13.22 -5.46 -20.07
CA ARG A 174 12.14 -4.81 -19.33
C ARG A 174 10.87 -5.63 -19.40
N THR A 175 10.18 -5.74 -18.27
CA THR A 175 8.86 -6.37 -18.22
C THR A 175 7.88 -5.49 -17.46
N PHE A 176 6.61 -5.57 -17.84
CA PHE A 176 5.53 -4.90 -17.15
C PHE A 176 4.29 -5.79 -17.18
N LYS A 177 3.76 -6.12 -16.00
CA LYS A 177 2.61 -7.00 -15.84
C LYS A 177 1.63 -6.43 -14.84
N LYS A 178 0.42 -6.10 -15.32
CA LYS A 178 -0.77 -5.86 -14.49
C LYS A 178 -1.47 -7.21 -14.29
N ASP A 179 -1.88 -7.53 -13.07
CA ASP A 179 -2.76 -8.68 -12.84
C ASP A 179 -4.06 -8.52 -13.65
N ASP A 180 -4.50 -9.55 -14.36
CA ASP A 180 -5.70 -9.48 -15.19
C ASP A 180 -6.96 -9.11 -14.39
N SER A 181 -6.96 -9.41 -13.09
CA SER A 181 -8.03 -9.05 -12.16
C SER A 181 -8.12 -7.55 -11.89
N ILE A 182 -7.12 -6.73 -12.22
CA ILE A 182 -7.19 -5.27 -12.06
C ILE A 182 -8.38 -4.68 -12.85
N LYS A 183 -8.77 -5.30 -13.97
CA LYS A 183 -9.95 -4.88 -14.74
C LYS A 183 -11.27 -5.02 -13.98
N THR A 184 -11.30 -5.81 -12.91
CA THR A 184 -12.48 -6.00 -12.05
C THR A 184 -12.57 -4.96 -10.93
N LEU A 185 -11.52 -4.15 -10.72
CA LEU A 185 -11.55 -3.08 -9.74
C LEU A 185 -12.53 -1.97 -10.16
N PRO A 186 -13.09 -1.20 -9.21
CA PRO A 186 -13.80 0.03 -9.51
C PRO A 186 -12.99 0.96 -10.42
N LYS A 187 -13.67 1.64 -11.34
CA LYS A 187 -13.00 2.48 -12.34
C LYS A 187 -12.14 3.58 -11.71
N LYS A 188 -12.58 4.14 -10.59
CA LYS A 188 -11.82 5.15 -9.82
C LYS A 188 -10.46 4.61 -9.35
N ILE A 189 -10.41 3.37 -8.84
CA ILE A 189 -9.16 2.72 -8.41
C ILE A 189 -8.25 2.47 -9.61
N GLN A 190 -8.79 1.96 -10.71
CA GLN A 190 -8.01 1.77 -11.95
C GLN A 190 -7.38 3.09 -12.42
N THR A 191 -8.17 4.17 -12.50
CA THR A 191 -7.69 5.49 -12.90
C THR A 191 -6.66 6.05 -11.92
N TYR A 192 -6.83 5.81 -10.62
CA TYR A 192 -5.82 6.20 -9.63
C TYR A 192 -4.49 5.46 -9.84
N LEU A 193 -4.53 4.14 -10.11
CA LEU A 193 -3.33 3.36 -10.40
C LEU A 193 -2.63 3.86 -11.66
N ASP A 194 -3.37 4.16 -12.73
CA ASP A 194 -2.79 4.70 -13.97
C ASP A 194 -2.15 6.08 -13.75
N ALA A 195 -2.80 6.95 -12.96
CA ALA A 195 -2.23 8.24 -12.57
C ALA A 195 -0.96 8.08 -11.71
N LEU A 196 -0.96 7.11 -10.80
CA LEU A 196 0.20 6.78 -9.96
C LEU A 196 1.38 6.30 -10.81
N LEU A 197 1.15 5.41 -11.77
CA LEU A 197 2.16 4.96 -12.73
C LEU A 197 2.77 6.14 -13.49
N ASN A 198 1.93 7.03 -14.02
CA ASN A 198 2.38 8.22 -14.74
C ASN A 198 3.20 9.18 -13.87
N LYS A 199 2.83 9.33 -12.60
CA LYS A 199 3.60 10.12 -11.63
C LYS A 199 4.96 9.48 -11.37
N MET A 200 5.01 8.18 -11.12
CA MET A 200 6.26 7.45 -10.85
C MET A 200 7.21 7.50 -12.04
N ARG A 201 6.71 7.38 -13.27
CA ARG A 201 7.53 7.54 -14.49
C ARG A 201 8.28 8.87 -14.52
N LYS A 202 7.56 9.95 -14.24
CA LYS A 202 8.13 11.31 -14.24
C LYS A 202 9.10 11.54 -13.09
N GLU A 203 8.78 11.04 -11.90
CA GLU A 203 9.51 11.37 -10.67
C GLU A 203 10.68 10.43 -10.34
N GLN A 204 10.68 9.18 -10.85
CA GLN A 204 11.73 8.19 -10.57
C GLN A 204 12.54 7.81 -11.81
N ASN A 205 12.24 8.42 -12.96
CA ASN A 205 12.84 8.07 -14.24
C ASN A 205 12.72 6.57 -14.58
N VAL A 206 11.68 5.92 -14.08
CA VAL A 206 11.32 4.54 -14.42
C VAL A 206 10.45 4.56 -15.66
N LEU A 207 10.62 3.59 -16.57
CA LEU A 207 9.84 3.59 -17.80
C LEU A 207 8.45 3.01 -17.57
N LEU A 208 8.37 1.92 -16.81
CA LEU A 208 7.16 1.12 -16.61
C LEU A 208 6.50 0.83 -17.97
N LYS A 209 7.30 0.43 -18.96
CA LYS A 209 6.92 0.33 -20.39
C LYS A 209 5.65 -0.51 -20.57
N ASN A 210 4.76 -0.11 -21.50
CA ASN A 210 3.49 -0.80 -21.80
C ASN A 210 2.41 -0.79 -20.69
N GLY A 211 2.52 0.12 -19.71
CA GLY A 211 1.53 0.29 -18.63
C GLY A 211 0.60 1.47 -18.73
#